data_AF-A0A0K9PLI1-F1
#
_entry.id   AF-A0A0K9PLI1-F1
#
_cell.length_a   1.000
_cell.length_b   1.000
_cell.length_c   1.000
_cell.angle_alpha   90.00
_cell.angle_beta   90.00
_cell.angle_gamma   90.00
#
_symmetry.space_group_name_H-M   'P 1'
#
loop_
_entity.id
_entity.type
_entity.pdbx_description
1 polymer ?
#
loop_
_entity_poly.entity_id
_entity_poly.type
_entity_poly.pdbx_seq_one_letter_code
_entity_poly.pdbx_strand_id
1 'polypeptide(L)'
;MCYVIFDFTDMTKNLTEKDVKRRTLLELVEYVNSANSKFPEIIMKEVMRMISLNLFRALSPSNKGVEDFETDEDEASMEPAWLHLHAVYELLPRFITSPETDVKLAKRYIDQLTVLKLLELFDSEVKEKEST
;
A
#
# COMPACT_ATOMS: atom_id res chain seq x y z
N MET A 1 -0.14 2.20 13.89
CA MET A 1 -1.43 2.49 13.21
C MET A 1 -1.42 2.09 11.74
N CYS A 2 -0.47 2.53 10.92
CA CYS A 2 -0.44 2.20 9.47
C CYS A 2 -0.24 0.72 9.12
N TYR A 3 0.07 -0.14 10.09
CA TYR A 3 0.15 -1.60 9.95
C TYR A 3 -1.20 -2.33 10.06
N VAL A 4 -2.23 -1.65 10.56
CA VAL A 4 -3.55 -2.27 10.76
C VAL A 4 -4.27 -2.33 9.42
N ILE A 5 -4.68 -3.53 9.02
CA ILE A 5 -5.53 -3.72 7.84
C ILE A 5 -6.98 -3.62 8.30
N PHE A 6 -7.70 -2.65 7.74
CA PHE A 6 -9.13 -2.51 7.98
C PHE A 6 -9.88 -3.25 6.90
N ASP A 7 -11.03 -3.78 7.29
CA ASP A 7 -12.05 -4.19 6.34
C ASP A 7 -12.74 -2.95 5.76
N PHE A 8 -12.67 -2.79 4.45
CA PHE A 8 -13.29 -1.70 3.71
C PHE A 8 -14.57 -2.13 2.99
N THR A 9 -14.99 -3.41 3.07
CA THR A 9 -16.30 -3.82 2.54
C THR A 9 -17.43 -3.26 3.41
N ASP A 10 -17.16 -3.03 4.71
CA ASP A 10 -18.07 -2.30 5.61
C ASP A 10 -17.57 -0.87 5.87
N MET A 11 -18.17 0.08 5.16
CA MET A 11 -17.82 1.50 5.25
C MET A 11 -18.28 2.17 6.54
N THR A 12 -19.11 1.51 7.36
CA THR A 12 -19.64 2.11 8.60
C THR A 12 -18.77 1.80 9.82
N LYS A 13 -17.90 0.79 9.73
CA LYS A 13 -17.02 0.37 10.83
C LYS A 13 -15.69 1.10 10.83
N ASN A 14 -15.19 1.38 12.04
CA ASN A 14 -13.87 1.95 12.31
C ASN A 14 -13.63 3.28 11.56
N LEU A 15 -14.68 4.09 11.37
CA LEU A 15 -14.61 5.33 10.61
C LEU A 15 -13.50 6.27 11.11
N THR A 16 -13.43 6.44 12.43
CA THR A 16 -12.42 7.29 13.08
C THR A 16 -11.02 6.73 12.89
N GLU A 17 -10.81 5.44 13.10
CA GLU A 17 -9.51 4.80 12.98
C GLU A 17 -9.02 4.74 11.52
N LYS A 18 -9.94 4.56 10.57
CA LYS A 18 -9.66 4.67 9.13
C LYS A 18 -9.22 6.09 8.79
N ASP A 19 -9.91 7.13 9.25
CA ASP A 19 -9.49 8.51 9.01
C ASP A 19 -8.12 8.83 9.64
N VAL A 20 -7.89 8.40 10.89
CA VAL A 20 -6.59 8.54 11.56
C VAL A 20 -5.50 7.85 10.75
N LYS A 21 -5.70 6.61 10.30
CA LYS A 21 -4.74 5.90 9.46
C LYS A 21 -4.43 6.68 8.18
N ARG A 22 -5.46 7.22 7.51
CA ARG A 22 -5.29 8.02 6.29
C ARG A 22 -4.42 9.25 6.56
N ARG A 23 -4.73 10.02 7.60
CA ARG A 23 -3.95 11.21 7.98
C ARG A 23 -2.50 10.86 8.31
N THR A 24 -2.27 9.82 9.11
CA THR A 24 -0.90 9.38 9.43
C THR A 24 -0.12 8.92 8.20
N LEU A 25 -0.76 8.26 7.22
CA LEU A 25 -0.09 7.91 5.96
C LEU A 25 0.35 9.14 5.17
N LEU A 26 -0.50 10.17 5.12
CA LEU A 26 -0.16 11.45 4.46
C LEU A 26 0.96 12.19 5.20
N GLU A 27 0.93 12.21 6.53
CA GLU A 27 2.03 12.78 7.33
C GLU A 27 3.36 12.06 7.07
N LEU A 28 3.36 10.74 6.84
CA LEU A 28 4.57 10.00 6.46
C LEU A 28 5.08 10.41 5.06
N VAL A 29 4.18 10.68 4.11
CA VAL A 29 4.57 11.22 2.79
C VAL A 29 5.24 12.58 2.95
N GLU A 30 4.65 13.48 3.73
CA GLU A 30 5.22 14.80 4.03
C GLU A 30 6.56 14.71 4.76
N TYR A 31 6.68 13.79 5.73
CA TYR A 31 7.94 13.52 6.43
C TYR A 31 9.05 13.10 5.46
N VAL A 32 8.77 12.16 4.56
CA VAL A 32 9.76 11.70 3.57
C VAL A 32 10.15 12.83 2.61
N ASN A 33 9.20 13.68 2.21
CA ASN A 33 9.46 14.82 1.32
C ASN A 33 10.26 15.94 2.00
N SER A 34 10.14 16.11 3.32
CA SER A 34 10.82 17.15 4.10
C SER A 34 12.10 16.67 4.80
N ALA A 35 12.41 15.37 4.72
CA ALA A 35 13.59 14.80 5.33
C ALA A 35 14.87 15.44 4.77
N ASN A 36 15.75 15.84 5.69
CA ASN A 36 17.03 16.49 5.39
C ASN A 36 18.23 15.71 5.97
N SER A 37 17.99 14.46 6.37
CA SER A 37 18.99 13.57 6.93
C SER A 37 18.68 12.13 6.58
N LYS A 38 19.73 11.31 6.52
CA LYS A 38 19.65 9.91 6.14
C LYS A 38 18.68 9.14 7.02
N PHE A 39 17.82 8.33 6.39
CA PHE A 39 16.93 7.46 7.14
C PHE A 39 17.72 6.34 7.84
N PRO A 40 17.57 6.17 9.16
CA PRO A 40 18.21 5.09 9.86
C PRO A 40 17.57 3.74 9.49
N GLU A 41 18.29 2.65 9.72
CA GLU A 41 17.84 1.29 9.37
C GLU A 41 16.47 0.93 9.93
N ILE A 42 16.18 1.37 11.16
CA ILE A 42 14.87 1.15 11.78
C ILE A 42 13.73 1.77 10.95
N ILE A 43 13.93 2.94 10.36
CA ILE A 43 12.90 3.60 9.53
C ILE A 43 12.71 2.87 8.21
N MET A 44 13.80 2.42 7.57
CA MET A 44 13.72 1.59 6.36
C MET A 44 12.89 0.32 6.61
N LYS A 45 13.20 -0.41 7.69
CA LYS A 45 12.49 -1.64 8.05
C LYS A 45 11.00 -1.40 8.28
N GLU A 46 10.67 -0.38 9.05
CA GLU A 46 9.28 -0.07 9.43
C GLU A 46 8.48 0.44 8.23
N VAL A 47 9.03 1.34 7.41
CA VAL A 47 8.37 1.84 6.19
C VAL A 47 8.12 0.71 5.19
N MET A 48 9.12 -0.13 4.93
CA MET A 48 8.97 -1.26 3.99
C MET A 48 7.96 -2.30 4.48
N ARG A 49 7.94 -2.58 5.78
CA ARG A 49 6.92 -3.45 6.39
C ARG A 49 5.52 -2.86 6.23
N MET A 50 5.37 -1.55 6.45
CA MET A 50 4.10 -0.85 6.35
C MET A 50 3.57 -0.88 4.92
N ILE A 51 4.42 -0.55 3.94
CA ILE A 51 4.07 -0.60 2.52
C ILE A 51 3.63 -2.02 2.13
N SER A 52 4.42 -3.04 2.50
CA SER A 52 4.13 -4.43 2.16
C SER A 52 2.78 -4.90 2.70
N LEU A 53 2.45 -4.54 3.93
CA LEU A 53 1.16 -4.91 4.54
C LEU A 53 -0.03 -4.25 3.83
N ASN A 54 0.11 -3.01 3.37
CA ASN A 54 -0.99 -2.29 2.72
C ASN A 54 -1.16 -2.67 1.24
N LEU A 55 -0.07 -2.84 0.49
CA LEU A 55 -0.12 -3.14 -0.94
C LEU A 55 -0.47 -4.61 -1.20
N PHE A 56 0.15 -5.56 -0.50
CA PHE A 56 -0.02 -6.99 -0.79
C PHE A 56 -1.22 -7.64 -0.10
N ARG A 57 -2.22 -6.85 0.32
CA ARG A 57 -3.42 -7.36 0.99
C ARG A 57 -4.23 -8.32 0.10
N ALA A 58 -4.34 -8.02 -1.19
CA ALA A 58 -5.09 -8.84 -2.16
C ALA A 58 -4.41 -10.19 -2.43
N LEU A 59 -3.08 -10.26 -2.26
CA LEU A 59 -2.30 -11.48 -2.38
C LEU A 59 -2.38 -12.36 -1.11
N SER A 60 -2.95 -11.84 -0.02
CA SER A 60 -3.13 -12.61 1.21
C SER A 60 -4.23 -13.66 1.00
N PRO A 61 -4.01 -14.94 1.36
CA PRO A 61 -5.01 -16.00 1.20
C PRO A 61 -6.33 -15.69 1.92
N SER A 62 -6.32 -14.83 2.95
CA SER A 62 -7.52 -14.36 3.65
C SER A 62 -8.46 -13.50 2.80
N ASN A 63 -7.97 -12.91 1.70
CA ASN A 63 -8.77 -12.10 0.77
C ASN A 63 -9.29 -12.92 -0.42
N LYS A 64 -8.98 -14.24 -0.51
CA LYS A 64 -9.54 -15.14 -1.54
C LYS A 64 -11.01 -15.51 -1.31
N GLY A 65 -11.70 -14.83 -0.40
CA GLY A 65 -13.07 -15.14 0.02
C GLY A 65 -14.18 -14.51 -0.82
N VAL A 66 -13.85 -13.80 -1.91
CA VAL A 66 -14.86 -13.32 -2.87
C VAL A 66 -14.68 -14.13 -4.15
N GLU A 67 -14.98 -15.43 -4.06
CA GLU A 67 -15.37 -16.19 -5.24
C GLU A 67 -16.73 -15.63 -5.70
N ASP A 68 -16.71 -14.99 -6.86
CA ASP A 68 -17.71 -15.15 -7.91
C ASP A 68 -19.18 -15.03 -7.47
N PHE A 69 -19.60 -13.81 -7.16
CA PHE A 69 -21.00 -13.42 -7.31
C PHE A 69 -21.08 -12.50 -8.52
N GLU A 70 -21.41 -13.08 -9.68
CA GLU A 70 -21.86 -12.36 -10.87
C GLU A 70 -22.93 -11.35 -10.45
N THR A 71 -22.53 -10.09 -10.29
CA THR A 71 -23.43 -8.98 -10.01
C THR A 71 -23.09 -7.92 -11.05
N ASP A 72 -24.05 -7.70 -11.94
CA ASP A 72 -24.05 -6.82 -13.11
C ASP A 72 -22.87 -5.82 -13.18
N GLU A 73 -22.00 -6.10 -14.16
CA GLU A 73 -20.91 -5.29 -14.68
C GLU A 73 -21.44 -3.94 -15.19
N ASP A 74 -21.34 -2.85 -14.42
CA ASP A 74 -21.36 -1.48 -14.97
C ASP A 74 -21.07 -0.34 -13.98
N GLU A 75 -20.81 -0.62 -12.70
CA GLU A 75 -20.26 0.39 -11.79
C GLU A 75 -18.79 0.06 -11.57
N ALA A 76 -17.88 0.90 -12.09
CA ALA A 76 -16.47 0.84 -11.76
C ALA A 76 -16.33 0.94 -10.24
N SER A 77 -16.34 -0.19 -9.53
CA SER A 77 -16.37 -0.20 -8.08
C SER A 77 -15.03 0.36 -7.62
N MET A 78 -15.05 1.62 -7.21
CA MET A 78 -13.86 2.31 -6.73
C MET A 78 -13.32 1.51 -5.55
N GLU A 79 -12.10 0.99 -5.66
CA GLU A 79 -11.44 0.22 -4.60
C GLU A 79 -11.70 0.88 -3.24
N PRO A 80 -12.45 0.24 -2.32
CA PRO A 80 -12.92 0.91 -1.10
C PRO A 80 -11.80 1.44 -0.19
N ALA A 81 -10.61 0.86 -0.26
CA ALA A 81 -9.41 1.31 0.45
C ALA A 81 -8.57 2.35 -0.34
N TRP A 82 -9.04 2.82 -1.49
CA TRP A 82 -8.24 3.61 -2.45
C TRP A 82 -7.57 4.82 -1.82
N LEU A 83 -8.25 5.57 -0.95
CA LEU A 83 -7.67 6.75 -0.31
C LEU A 83 -6.46 6.42 0.58
N HIS A 84 -6.43 5.22 1.18
CA HIS A 84 -5.28 4.74 1.95
C HIS A 84 -4.20 4.19 1.03
N LEU A 85 -4.58 3.46 -0.02
CA LEU A 85 -3.64 2.90 -0.99
C LEU A 85 -2.94 3.96 -1.80
N HIS A 86 -3.64 5.01 -2.22
CA HIS A 86 -3.09 6.15 -2.92
C HIS A 86 -1.95 6.78 -2.12
N ALA A 87 -2.11 6.96 -0.81
CA ALA A 87 -1.03 7.46 0.05
C ALA A 87 0.18 6.51 0.12
N VAL A 88 -0.05 5.18 0.09
CA VAL A 88 1.03 4.18 0.09
C VAL A 88 1.74 4.12 -1.27
N TYR A 89 0.98 4.20 -2.37
CA TYR A 89 1.49 4.29 -3.74
C TYR A 89 2.26 5.58 -3.99
N GLU A 90 1.91 6.67 -3.29
CA GLU A 90 2.68 7.89 -3.31
C GLU A 90 3.96 7.76 -2.46
N LEU A 91 3.86 7.14 -1.29
CA LEU A 91 4.98 7.00 -0.35
C LEU A 91 6.11 6.12 -0.88
N LEU A 92 5.80 4.94 -1.43
CA LEU A 92 6.81 3.98 -1.89
C LEU A 92 7.82 4.59 -2.86
N PRO A 93 7.42 5.15 -4.03
CA PRO A 93 8.36 5.73 -4.98
C PRO A 93 9.13 6.89 -4.35
N ARG A 94 8.47 7.78 -3.60
CA ARG A 94 9.14 8.90 -2.92
C ARG A 94 10.22 8.42 -1.95
N PHE A 95 9.93 7.38 -1.18
CA PHE A 95 10.86 6.84 -0.20
C PHE A 95 12.07 6.18 -0.89
N ILE A 96 11.86 5.37 -1.92
CA ILE A 96 12.97 4.70 -2.63
C ILE A 96 13.84 5.66 -3.45
N THR A 97 13.26 6.75 -3.98
CA THR A 97 14.00 7.75 -4.77
C THR A 97 14.55 8.90 -3.92
N SER A 98 14.21 8.96 -2.62
CA SER A 98 14.70 10.02 -1.75
C SER A 98 16.24 10.00 -1.70
N PRO A 99 16.91 11.17 -1.81
CA PRO A 99 18.36 11.25 -1.62
C PRO A 99 18.77 10.82 -0.21
N GLU A 100 17.84 10.84 0.76
CA GLU A 100 18.08 10.43 2.14
C GLU A 100 18.01 8.91 2.35
N THR A 101 17.58 8.16 1.34
CA THR A 101 17.56 6.70 1.38
C THR A 101 18.92 6.13 0.98
N ASP A 102 19.50 5.32 1.87
CA ASP A 102 20.73 4.59 1.56
C ASP A 102 20.43 3.41 0.61
N VAL A 103 21.05 3.42 -0.57
CA VAL A 103 20.85 2.40 -1.62
C VAL A 103 21.29 1.00 -1.17
N LYS A 104 22.38 0.90 -0.40
CA LYS A 104 22.87 -0.41 0.09
C LYS A 104 21.90 -0.99 1.11
N LEU A 105 21.31 -0.13 1.93
CA LEU A 105 20.30 -0.51 2.89
C LEU A 105 18.99 -0.88 2.18
N ALA A 106 18.50 -0.07 1.25
CA ALA A 106 17.27 -0.34 0.51
C ALA A 106 17.29 -1.70 -0.19
N LYS A 107 18.42 -2.07 -0.82
CA LYS A 107 18.60 -3.39 -1.46
C LYS A 107 18.43 -4.59 -0.52
N ARG A 108 18.60 -4.41 0.80
CA ARG A 108 18.38 -5.50 1.78
C ARG A 108 16.90 -5.74 2.08
N TYR A 109 16.07 -4.71 1.90
CA TYR A 109 14.63 -4.75 2.23
C TYR A 109 13.75 -4.81 0.98
N ILE A 110 14.25 -4.37 -0.18
CA ILE A 110 13.62 -4.53 -1.49
C ILE A 110 14.33 -5.69 -2.18
N ASP A 111 13.95 -6.91 -1.81
CA ASP A 111 14.47 -8.14 -2.38
C ASP A 111 13.68 -8.58 -3.62
N GLN A 112 14.17 -9.64 -4.27
CA GLN A 112 13.52 -10.20 -5.46
C GLN A 112 12.05 -10.59 -5.18
N LEU A 113 11.74 -11.08 -3.99
CA LEU A 113 10.37 -11.46 -3.61
C LEU A 113 9.45 -10.25 -3.55
N THR A 114 9.92 -9.14 -2.98
CA THR A 114 9.17 -7.88 -2.93
C THR A 114 8.87 -7.35 -4.33
N VAL A 115 9.85 -7.42 -5.23
CA VAL A 115 9.67 -7.02 -6.64
C VAL A 115 8.66 -7.92 -7.35
N LEU A 116 8.73 -9.24 -7.17
CA LEU A 116 7.76 -10.18 -7.75
C LEU A 116 6.33 -9.88 -7.30
N LYS A 117 6.11 -9.63 -6.01
CA LYS A 117 4.78 -9.27 -5.48
C LYS A 117 4.26 -7.95 -6.02
N LEU A 118 5.14 -6.96 -6.27
CA LEU A 118 4.75 -5.72 -6.93
C LEU A 118 4.31 -5.97 -8.37
N LEU A 119 5.03 -6.83 -9.10
CA LEU A 119 4.67 -7.20 -10.48
C LEU A 119 3.34 -7.96 -10.52
N GLU A 120 3.12 -8.92 -9.62
CA GLU A 120 1.85 -9.65 -9.49
C GLU A 120 0.68 -8.69 -9.20
N LEU A 121 0.88 -7.72 -8.30
CA LEU A 121 -0.12 -6.71 -7.96
C LEU A 121 -0.49 -5.82 -9.16
N PHE A 122 0.50 -5.36 -9.92
CA PHE A 122 0.25 -4.55 -11.10
C PHE A 122 -0.43 -5.35 -12.22
N ASP A 123 -0.04 -6.62 -12.41
CA ASP A 123 -0.68 -7.49 -13.40
C ASP A 123 -2.16 -7.77 -13.04
N SER A 124 -2.50 -7.94 -11.76
CA SER A 124 -3.90 -8.08 -11.34
C SER A 124 -4.72 -6.80 -11.56
N GLU A 125 -4.20 -5.64 -11.16
CA GLU A 125 -4.91 -4.36 -11.34
C GLU A 125 -5.06 -3.96 -12.82
N VAL A 126 -4.15 -4.40 -13.70
CA VAL A 126 -4.24 -4.17 -15.15
C VAL A 126 -5.27 -5.09 -15.79
N LYS A 127 -5.28 -6.39 -15.45
CA LYS A 127 -6.27 -7.35 -15.97
C LYS A 127 -7.70 -6.99 -15.60
N GLU A 128 -7.90 -6.47 -14.39
CA GLU A 128 -9.20 -5.93 -13.95
C GLU A 128 -9.67 -4.76 -14.83
N LYS A 129 -8.75 -3.95 -15.37
CA LYS A 129 -9.07 -2.79 -16.24
C LYS A 129 -9.18 -3.14 -17.72
N GLU A 130 -8.51 -4.18 -18.19
CA GLU A 130 -8.58 -4.64 -19.59
C GLU A 130 -9.80 -5.52 -19.88
N SER A 131 -10.46 -6.03 -18.83
CA SER A 131 -11.68 -6.82 -18.94
C SER A 131 -12.96 -5.96 -18.97
N THR A 132 -12.82 -4.63 -18.99
CA THR A 132 -13.91 -3.63 -19.18
C THR A 132 -13.76 -2.95 -20.55
#